data_AF-A0A7C5LEU9-F1
#
_entry.id   AF-A0A7C5LEU9-F1
#
_cell.length_a   1.000
_cell.length_b   1.000
_cell.length_c   1.000
_cell.angle_alpha   90.00
_cell.angle_beta   90.00
_cell.angle_gamma   90.00
#
_symmetry.space_group_name_H-M   'P 1'
#
loop_
_entity.id
_entity.type
_entity.pdbx_description
1 polymer ?
#
loop_
_entity_poly.entity_id
_entity_poly.type
_entity_poly.pdbx_seq_one_letter_code
_entity_poly.pdbx_strand_id
1 'polypeptide(L)'
;MAYNDPLRMQFPKFSVWKGSGKFFLWIIIVIALVIFAIASFYGFKNPYTPPGHEGYIKRGAIVGQVTYYGSQVGPASTGLGWLLYVENIDFRWRTFSEKFMVMSADNLELNFNAHVVMRPKPGSVKEIVEIYGGENWYDRTIAEPFRNAVYEAVAGYKALEAKDKREIIADNVRKKFNSYLTGKPFQVASIVVGTINLPQKVAQSQELKIAKQTELEQKDFEIEIEKKNKEMKIIEAEGIAAAQKIINETLTPQYLQHEAIQAQIQMANSPNHTTVYIPSGANGIPLVKTVP
;
A
#
# COMPACT_ATOMS: atom_id res chain seq x y z
N MET A 1 -16.85 -10.43 117.28
CA MET A 1 -16.31 -9.07 117.01
C MET A 1 -15.18 -9.23 116.02
N ALA A 2 -15.34 -8.67 114.81
CA ALA A 2 -14.31 -8.29 113.81
C ALA A 2 -13.32 -9.40 113.34
N TYR A 3 -12.88 -9.53 112.10
CA TYR A 3 -12.67 -8.58 111.00
C TYR A 3 -12.36 -9.40 109.73
N ASN A 4 -12.73 -8.88 108.55
CA ASN A 4 -12.35 -9.39 107.21
C ASN A 4 -10.83 -9.56 107.05
N ASP A 5 -10.37 -10.45 106.16
CA ASP A 5 -9.64 -10.15 104.90
C ASP A 5 -8.95 -11.42 104.31
N PRO A 6 -8.44 -11.44 103.06
CA PRO A 6 -9.17 -11.81 101.85
C PRO A 6 -8.75 -13.18 101.27
N LEU A 7 -9.61 -13.72 100.39
CA LEU A 7 -9.32 -14.87 99.55
C LEU A 7 -8.05 -14.63 98.71
N ARG A 8 -6.93 -15.23 99.13
CA ARG A 8 -5.74 -15.39 98.28
C ARG A 8 -6.07 -16.36 97.15
N MET A 9 -6.34 -15.81 95.97
CA MET A 9 -6.36 -16.53 94.71
C MET A 9 -4.98 -17.17 94.48
N GLN A 10 -4.85 -18.47 94.73
CA GLN A 10 -3.68 -19.24 94.32
C GLN A 10 -3.76 -19.42 92.81
N PHE A 11 -2.96 -18.65 92.07
CA PHE A 11 -2.68 -18.96 90.67
C PHE A 11 -1.95 -20.31 90.61
N PRO A 12 -2.37 -21.25 89.75
CA PRO A 12 -1.64 -22.50 89.56
C PRO A 12 -0.24 -22.15 89.04
N LYS A 13 0.79 -22.61 89.75
CA LYS A 13 2.17 -22.56 89.27
C LYS A 13 2.23 -23.38 87.98
N PHE A 14 2.27 -22.71 86.83
CA PHE A 14 2.64 -23.35 85.57
C PHE A 14 4.03 -23.96 85.76
N SER A 15 4.08 -25.28 85.86
CA SER A 15 5.33 -26.02 85.88
C SER A 15 6.01 -25.76 84.55
N VAL A 16 7.06 -24.95 84.56
CA VAL A 16 7.94 -24.76 83.42
C VAL A 16 8.53 -26.13 83.10
N TRP A 17 8.03 -26.74 82.02
CA TRP A 17 8.46 -28.02 81.50
C TRP A 17 9.92 -27.90 81.08
N LYS A 18 10.84 -28.27 81.98
CA LYS A 18 12.31 -28.15 81.86
C LYS A 18 12.95 -29.11 80.84
N GLY A 19 12.15 -29.68 79.93
CA GLY A 19 12.58 -30.54 78.80
C GLY A 19 12.19 -29.99 77.42
N SER A 20 11.58 -28.80 77.36
CA SER A 20 10.92 -28.23 76.17
C SER A 20 11.84 -27.63 75.11
N GLY A 21 13.07 -27.25 75.48
CA GLY A 21 13.98 -26.54 74.56
C GLY A 21 14.35 -27.35 73.33
N LYS A 22 14.60 -28.67 73.48
CA LYS A 22 14.93 -29.55 72.36
C LYS A 22 13.72 -29.83 71.46
N PHE A 23 12.52 -29.94 72.04
CA PHE A 23 11.27 -30.14 71.31
C PHE A 23 10.87 -28.89 70.50
N PHE A 24 11.01 -27.70 71.10
CA PHE A 24 10.77 -26.43 70.42
C PHE A 24 11.80 -26.16 69.31
N LEU A 25 13.08 -26.49 69.55
CA LEU A 25 14.12 -26.41 68.54
C LEU A 25 13.87 -27.37 67.36
N TRP A 26 13.39 -28.58 67.64
CA TRP A 26 13.01 -29.55 66.59
C TRP A 26 11.84 -29.05 65.75
N ILE A 27 10.81 -28.46 66.37
CA ILE A 27 9.69 -27.83 65.65
C ILE A 27 10.19 -26.70 64.74
N ILE A 28 11.10 -25.84 65.21
CA ILE A 28 11.68 -24.77 64.39
C ILE A 28 12.46 -25.34 63.20
N ILE A 29 13.25 -26.40 63.40
CA ILE A 29 13.99 -27.07 62.33
C ILE A 29 13.03 -27.70 61.30
N VAL A 30 11.96 -28.35 61.75
CA VAL A 30 10.95 -28.95 60.86
C VAL A 30 10.24 -27.86 60.07
N ILE A 31 9.84 -26.76 60.70
CA ILE A 31 9.23 -25.62 60.02
C ILE A 31 10.20 -25.01 59.00
N ALA A 32 11.48 -24.84 59.36
CA ALA A 32 12.50 -24.34 58.44
C ALA A 32 12.71 -25.28 57.25
N LEU A 33 12.71 -26.60 57.46
CA LEU A 33 12.78 -27.61 56.40
C LEU A 33 11.55 -27.60 55.51
N VAL A 34 10.36 -27.42 56.07
CA VAL A 34 9.10 -27.32 55.30
C VAL A 34 9.10 -26.04 54.46
N ILE A 35 9.50 -24.90 55.03
CA ILE A 35 9.63 -23.64 54.29
C ILE A 35 10.69 -23.78 53.20
N PHE A 36 11.82 -24.42 53.48
CA PHE A 36 12.87 -24.68 52.49
C PHE A 36 12.39 -25.62 51.38
N ALA A 37 11.62 -26.66 51.70
CA ALA A 37 11.04 -27.58 50.73
C ALA A 37 9.99 -26.88 49.85
N ILE A 38 9.13 -26.05 50.44
CA ILE A 38 8.14 -25.25 49.70
C ILE A 38 8.86 -24.25 48.78
N ALA A 39 9.83 -23.50 49.31
CA ALA A 39 10.64 -22.57 48.51
C ALA A 39 11.35 -23.31 47.37
N SER A 40 11.91 -24.49 47.66
CA SER A 40 12.53 -25.43 46.71
C SER A 40 11.54 -26.11 45.76
N PHE A 41 10.23 -25.97 45.96
CA PHE A 41 9.22 -26.44 45.01
C PHE A 41 8.79 -25.32 44.06
N TYR A 42 8.70 -24.09 44.58
CA TYR A 42 8.31 -22.90 43.81
C TYR A 42 9.25 -22.54 42.66
N GLY A 43 10.54 -22.88 42.75
CA GLY A 43 11.47 -22.65 41.66
C GLY A 43 11.42 -23.71 40.56
N PHE A 44 10.78 -24.88 40.76
CA PHE A 44 10.61 -25.84 39.67
C PHE A 44 9.57 -25.31 38.69
N LYS A 45 10.02 -25.00 37.48
CA LYS A 45 9.18 -24.54 36.38
C LYS A 45 9.41 -25.44 35.17
N ASN A 46 8.41 -25.51 34.30
CA ASN A 46 8.53 -26.15 33.00
C ASN A 46 8.22 -25.11 31.90
N PRO A 47 9.20 -24.27 31.52
CA PRO A 47 9.03 -23.30 30.46
C PRO A 47 8.71 -23.96 29.11
N TYR A 48 7.62 -23.50 28.49
CA TYR A 48 7.14 -23.96 27.21
C TYR A 48 7.40 -22.92 26.11
N THR A 49 7.88 -23.37 24.96
CA THR A 49 7.99 -22.58 23.74
C THR A 49 6.96 -23.04 22.72
N PRO A 50 6.04 -22.16 22.30
CA PRO A 50 5.02 -22.48 21.31
C PRO A 50 5.62 -22.69 19.91
N PRO A 51 4.90 -23.38 19.00
CA PRO A 51 5.37 -23.60 17.64
C PRO A 51 5.67 -22.27 16.93
N GLY A 52 6.71 -22.24 16.09
CA GLY A 52 7.12 -21.04 15.36
C GLY A 52 7.78 -19.95 16.21
N HIS A 53 8.05 -20.23 17.49
CA HIS A 53 8.89 -19.40 18.34
C HIS A 53 10.19 -20.15 18.69
N GLU A 54 11.25 -19.38 18.90
CA GLU A 54 12.50 -19.87 19.46
C GLU A 54 12.64 -19.29 20.87
N GLY A 55 12.81 -20.17 21.84
CA GLY A 55 12.92 -19.81 23.24
C GLY A 55 14.37 -19.57 23.64
N TYR A 56 14.67 -18.38 24.16
CA TYR A 56 15.89 -18.08 24.89
C TYR A 56 15.71 -18.50 26.36
N ILE A 57 16.38 -19.57 26.78
CA ILE A 57 16.25 -20.10 28.12
C ILE A 57 17.33 -19.46 29.00
N LYS A 58 16.89 -18.81 30.08
CA LYS A 58 17.76 -18.27 31.12
C LYS A 58 17.55 -19.03 32.43
N ARG A 59 18.65 -19.34 33.11
CA ARG A 59 18.63 -19.93 34.44
C ARG A 59 18.82 -18.82 35.48
N GLY A 60 17.81 -18.66 36.33
CA GLY A 60 17.88 -17.76 37.48
C GLY A 60 18.87 -18.26 38.54
N ALA A 61 19.31 -17.35 39.40
CA ALA A 61 20.17 -17.65 40.54
C ALA A 61 19.55 -17.09 41.81
N ILE A 62 19.59 -17.85 42.92
CA ILE A 62 19.18 -17.37 44.24
C ILE A 62 20.22 -16.37 44.78
N VAL A 63 21.49 -16.63 44.49
CA VAL A 63 22.64 -15.75 44.76
C VAL A 63 23.53 -15.76 43.52
N GLY A 64 23.88 -14.59 42.98
CA GLY A 64 24.72 -14.47 41.79
C GLY A 64 23.98 -13.91 40.56
N GLN A 65 24.40 -14.34 39.37
CA GLN A 65 23.94 -13.78 38.09
C GLN A 65 23.06 -14.75 37.31
N VAL A 66 22.10 -14.20 36.55
CA VAL A 66 21.30 -14.94 35.59
C VAL A 66 22.15 -15.24 34.36
N THR A 67 22.18 -16.49 33.92
CA THR A 67 23.01 -16.92 32.77
C THR A 67 22.15 -17.56 31.69
N TYR A 68 22.62 -17.45 30.44
CA TYR A 68 22.07 -18.20 29.33
C TYR A 68 22.25 -19.70 29.58
N TYR A 69 21.16 -20.45 29.49
CA TYR A 69 21.16 -21.89 29.72
C TYR A 69 21.12 -22.68 28.41
N GLY A 70 20.35 -22.21 27.42
CA GLY A 70 20.20 -22.87 26.13
C GLY A 70 19.10 -22.25 25.27
N SER A 71 18.93 -22.75 24.05
CA SER A 71 17.81 -22.41 23.18
C SER A 71 16.94 -23.63 22.91
N GLN A 72 15.66 -23.39 22.64
CA GLN A 72 14.72 -24.44 22.22
C GLN A 72 13.84 -23.94 21.08
N VAL A 73 13.61 -24.79 20.07
CA VAL A 73 12.71 -24.48 18.94
C VAL A 73 11.36 -25.14 19.20
N GLY A 74 10.29 -24.36 19.15
CA GLY A 74 8.95 -24.86 19.45
C GLY A 74 8.35 -25.78 18.38
N PRO A 75 7.39 -26.66 18.75
CA PRO A 75 6.84 -26.84 20.09
C PRO A 75 7.77 -27.70 20.96
N ALA A 76 8.28 -27.11 22.04
CA ALA A 76 9.22 -27.77 22.93
C ALA A 76 9.06 -27.25 24.36
N SER A 77 9.38 -28.11 25.32
CA SER A 77 9.42 -27.79 26.74
C SER A 77 10.75 -28.25 27.29
N THR A 78 11.32 -27.50 28.22
CA THR A 78 12.59 -27.87 28.88
C THR A 78 12.45 -29.05 29.84
N GLY A 79 11.22 -29.44 30.16
CA GLY A 79 10.92 -30.37 31.25
C GLY A 79 10.93 -29.64 32.60
N LEU A 80 10.82 -30.39 33.70
CA LEU A 80 10.87 -29.83 35.04
C LEU A 80 12.29 -29.35 35.34
N GLY A 81 12.49 -28.04 35.43
CA GLY A 81 13.79 -27.44 35.70
C GLY A 81 13.75 -26.40 36.82
N TRP A 82 14.83 -26.33 37.59
CA TRP A 82 14.97 -25.36 38.68
C TRP A 82 15.29 -23.96 38.14
N LEU A 83 14.46 -22.98 38.50
CA LEU A 83 14.57 -21.55 38.16
C LEU A 83 14.80 -21.28 36.67
N LEU A 84 14.18 -22.06 35.80
CA LEU A 84 14.23 -21.82 34.36
C LEU A 84 13.14 -20.83 33.94
N TYR A 85 13.52 -19.90 33.06
CA TYR A 85 12.63 -18.95 32.42
C TYR A 85 12.91 -18.95 30.92
N VAL A 86 11.87 -18.75 30.12
CA VAL A 86 12.00 -18.67 28.66
C VAL A 86 11.50 -17.32 28.18
N GLU A 87 12.24 -16.72 27.25
CA GLU A 87 11.81 -15.59 26.45
C GLU A 87 11.59 -16.09 25.03
N ASN A 88 10.35 -16.06 24.56
CA ASN A 88 9.97 -16.63 23.27
C ASN A 88 10.02 -15.55 22.19
N ILE A 89 10.84 -15.76 21.17
CA ILE A 89 10.95 -14.86 20.02
C ILE A 89 10.25 -15.51 18.83
N ASP A 90 9.32 -14.78 18.20
CA ASP A 90 8.67 -15.23 16.97
C ASP A 90 9.66 -15.15 15.80
N PHE A 91 9.90 -16.27 15.13
CA PHE A 91 10.74 -16.35 13.93
C PHE A 91 9.94 -16.48 12.63
N ARG A 92 8.61 -16.34 12.68
CA ARG A 92 7.75 -16.36 11.49
C ARG A 92 7.93 -15.08 10.66
N TRP A 93 7.52 -15.16 9.41
CA TRP A 93 7.47 -13.98 8.54
C TRP A 93 6.48 -12.97 9.10
N ARG A 94 6.96 -11.74 9.33
CA ARG A 94 6.13 -10.62 9.78
C ARG A 94 6.34 -9.43 8.87
N THR A 95 5.25 -8.73 8.59
CA THR A 95 5.28 -7.47 7.85
C THR A 95 5.41 -6.32 8.83
N PHE A 96 6.42 -5.49 8.65
CA PHE A 96 6.60 -4.24 9.36
C PHE A 96 6.29 -3.09 8.40
N SER A 97 5.49 -2.14 8.87
CA SER A 97 4.96 -1.04 8.05
C SER A 97 5.41 0.27 8.63
N GLU A 98 6.11 1.06 7.83
CA GLU A 98 6.68 2.33 8.24
C GLU A 98 6.11 3.46 7.40
N LYS A 99 5.82 4.58 8.08
CA LYS A 99 5.39 5.82 7.43
C LYS A 99 6.61 6.71 7.20
N PHE A 100 6.67 7.31 6.03
CA PHE A 100 7.76 8.16 5.58
C PHE A 100 7.26 9.52 5.16
N MET A 101 8.01 10.54 5.58
CA MET A 101 7.91 11.92 5.13
C MET A 101 9.33 12.32 4.70
N VAL A 102 9.56 12.37 3.38
CA VAL A 102 10.90 12.53 2.81
C VAL A 102 10.86 13.62 1.76
N MET A 103 11.91 14.44 1.68
CA MET A 103 12.08 15.40 0.61
C MET A 103 12.69 14.73 -0.62
N SER A 104 12.09 14.96 -1.77
CA SER A 104 12.64 14.53 -3.07
C SER A 104 13.83 15.40 -3.50
N ALA A 105 14.50 15.02 -4.59
CA ALA A 105 15.61 15.77 -5.17
C ALA A 105 15.23 17.20 -5.62
N ASP A 106 13.94 17.43 -5.94
CA ASP A 106 13.35 18.72 -6.28
C ASP A 106 12.71 19.46 -5.08
N ASN A 107 13.07 19.04 -3.85
CA ASN A 107 12.65 19.66 -2.60
C ASN A 107 11.13 19.67 -2.38
N LEU A 108 10.45 18.62 -2.85
CA LEU A 108 9.03 18.40 -2.60
C LEU A 108 8.86 17.35 -1.49
N GLU A 109 7.92 17.61 -0.59
CA GLU A 109 7.58 16.68 0.48
C GLU A 109 6.79 15.50 -0.09
N LEU A 110 7.30 14.29 0.13
CA LEU A 110 6.67 13.04 -0.27
C LEU A 110 6.19 12.28 0.95
N ASN A 111 4.91 11.91 0.96
CA ASN A 111 4.31 11.08 2.00
C ASN A 111 3.99 9.70 1.44
N PHE A 112 4.55 8.65 2.03
CA PHE A 112 4.32 7.28 1.60
C PHE A 112 4.56 6.28 2.72
N ASN A 113 4.11 5.05 2.52
CA ASN A 113 4.40 3.93 3.42
C ASN A 113 5.38 2.99 2.74
N ALA A 114 6.30 2.39 3.49
CA ALA A 114 7.07 1.25 3.01
C ALA A 114 6.87 0.06 3.95
N HIS A 115 6.84 -1.12 3.35
CA HIS A 115 6.60 -2.37 4.04
C HIS A 115 7.80 -3.29 3.84
N VAL A 116 8.29 -3.88 4.92
CA VAL A 116 9.33 -4.92 4.88
C VAL A 116 8.78 -6.19 5.49
N VAL A 117 8.84 -7.28 4.72
CA VAL A 117 8.52 -8.63 5.21
C VAL A 117 9.83 -9.28 5.61
N MET A 118 10.01 -9.48 6.91
CA MET A 118 11.24 -10.04 7.44
C MET A 118 11.01 -10.93 8.65
N ARG A 119 12.02 -11.74 8.95
CA ARG A 119 12.06 -12.60 10.13
C ARG A 119 13.48 -12.73 10.67
N PRO A 120 13.64 -13.05 11.96
CA PRO A 120 14.91 -13.53 12.48
C PRO A 120 15.27 -14.92 11.94
N LYS A 121 16.57 -15.23 11.85
CA LYS A 121 17.08 -16.54 11.43
C LYS A 121 16.80 -17.57 12.54
N PRO A 122 16.21 -18.73 12.23
CA PRO A 122 16.10 -19.82 13.22
C PRO A 122 17.50 -20.22 13.73
N GLY A 123 17.63 -20.46 15.03
CA GLY A 123 18.88 -20.82 15.69
C GLY A 123 19.71 -19.64 16.21
N SER A 124 19.21 -18.41 16.06
CA SER A 124 19.95 -17.18 16.43
C SER A 124 19.35 -16.42 17.61
N VAL A 125 18.43 -17.05 18.36
CA VAL A 125 17.70 -16.40 19.48
C VAL A 125 18.63 -15.77 20.53
N LYS A 126 19.78 -16.40 20.79
CA LYS A 126 20.77 -15.87 21.73
C LYS A 126 21.25 -14.48 21.30
N GLU A 127 21.67 -14.36 20.05
CA GLU A 127 22.16 -13.11 19.50
C GLU A 127 21.05 -12.05 19.48
N ILE A 128 19.83 -12.44 19.11
CA ILE A 128 18.68 -11.53 19.05
C ILE A 128 18.34 -10.95 20.43
N VAL A 129 18.27 -11.80 21.45
CA VAL A 129 17.95 -11.37 22.82
C VAL A 129 19.08 -10.56 23.45
N GLU A 130 20.32 -11.02 23.31
CA GLU A 130 21.47 -10.38 23.98
C GLU A 130 21.94 -9.09 23.27
N ILE A 131 21.87 -9.02 21.93
CA ILE A 131 22.43 -7.90 21.15
C ILE A 131 21.35 -7.00 20.56
N TYR A 132 20.30 -7.59 19.96
CA TYR A 132 19.31 -6.84 19.17
C TYR A 132 18.05 -6.45 19.95
N GLY A 133 17.93 -6.82 21.23
CA GLY A 133 16.86 -6.36 22.10
C GLY A 133 15.63 -7.25 22.20
N GLY A 134 15.78 -8.55 21.91
CA GLY A 134 14.75 -9.55 22.19
C GLY A 134 13.50 -9.37 21.36
N GLU A 135 12.32 -9.38 21.97
CA GLU A 135 11.02 -9.31 21.27
C GLU A 135 10.86 -8.07 20.38
N ASN A 136 11.43 -6.93 20.81
CA ASN A 136 11.34 -5.64 20.11
C ASN A 136 12.55 -5.37 19.19
N TRP A 137 13.17 -6.43 18.66
CA TRP A 137 14.38 -6.33 17.83
C TRP A 137 14.22 -5.41 16.62
N TYR A 138 13.02 -5.34 16.05
CA TYR A 138 12.74 -4.51 14.88
C TYR A 138 12.81 -3.02 15.24
N ASP A 139 11.95 -2.57 16.16
CA ASP A 139 11.84 -1.16 16.53
C ASP A 139 13.13 -0.61 17.14
N ARG A 140 13.86 -1.45 17.89
CA ARG A 140 15.06 -1.02 18.60
C ARG A 140 16.30 -0.93 17.73
N THR A 141 16.43 -1.77 16.70
CA THR A 141 17.71 -1.89 15.98
C THR A 141 17.59 -1.90 14.46
N ILE A 142 16.47 -2.37 13.90
CA ILE A 142 16.33 -2.55 12.45
C ILE A 142 15.54 -1.43 11.79
N ALA A 143 14.59 -0.81 12.51
CA ALA A 143 13.75 0.26 11.99
C ALA A 143 14.56 1.43 11.45
N GLU A 144 15.54 1.95 12.20
CA GLU A 144 16.37 3.10 11.76
C GLU A 144 17.23 2.80 10.51
N PRO A 145 18.01 1.69 10.45
CA PRO A 145 18.70 1.32 9.21
C PRO A 145 17.78 1.12 8.01
N PHE A 146 16.60 0.55 8.22
CA PHE A 146 15.59 0.41 7.17
C PHE A 146 15.10 1.78 6.70
N ARG A 147 14.79 2.69 7.64
CA ARG A 147 14.37 4.06 7.34
C ARG A 147 15.44 4.80 6.54
N ASN A 148 16.70 4.69 6.94
CA ASN A 148 17.80 5.32 6.22
C ASN A 148 17.96 4.76 4.80
N ALA A 149 17.88 3.43 4.63
CA ALA A 149 17.94 2.81 3.30
C ALA A 149 16.82 3.29 2.37
N VAL A 150 15.60 3.44 2.89
CA VAL A 150 14.46 4.02 2.15
C VAL A 150 14.68 5.50 1.84
N TYR A 151 15.11 6.29 2.82
CA TYR A 151 15.38 7.71 2.67
C TYR A 151 16.41 7.98 1.56
N GLU A 152 17.56 7.32 1.62
CA GLU A 152 18.62 7.48 0.61
C GLU A 152 18.19 7.03 -0.79
N ALA A 153 17.34 6.00 -0.88
CA ALA A 153 16.84 5.52 -2.16
C ALA A 153 15.85 6.48 -2.80
N VAL A 154 15.03 7.19 -2.01
CA VAL A 154 14.02 8.14 -2.51
C VAL A 154 14.60 9.53 -2.74
N ALA A 155 15.51 10.00 -1.89
CA ALA A 155 16.09 11.34 -1.96
C ALA A 155 16.81 11.64 -3.29
N GLY A 156 17.31 10.61 -3.98
CA GLY A 156 17.95 10.75 -5.30
C GLY A 156 17.00 10.97 -6.48
N TYR A 157 15.68 10.84 -6.28
CA TYR A 157 14.68 10.94 -7.35
C TYR A 157 13.85 12.22 -7.22
N LYS A 158 13.47 12.79 -8.37
CA LYS A 158 12.44 13.84 -8.43
C LYS A 158 11.09 13.26 -8.01
N ALA A 159 10.22 14.08 -7.46
CA ALA A 159 8.92 13.66 -6.93
C ALA A 159 8.07 12.83 -7.91
N LEU A 160 7.99 13.27 -9.17
CA LEU A 160 7.22 12.56 -10.21
C LEU A 160 7.88 11.23 -10.60
N GLU A 161 9.20 11.22 -10.77
CA GLU A 161 9.95 10.00 -11.09
C GLU A 161 9.87 9.00 -9.94
N ALA A 162 9.88 9.46 -8.70
CA ALA A 162 9.72 8.60 -7.55
C ALA A 162 8.38 7.85 -7.59
N LYS A 163 7.29 8.53 -8.00
CA LYS A 163 5.95 7.92 -8.17
C LYS A 163 5.93 6.87 -9.28
N ASP A 164 6.61 7.12 -10.39
CA ASP A 164 6.59 6.23 -11.56
C ASP A 164 7.55 5.04 -11.40
N LYS A 165 8.76 5.28 -10.86
CA LYS A 165 9.84 4.30 -10.72
C LYS A 165 9.89 3.63 -9.34
N ARG A 166 8.74 3.49 -8.66
CA ARG A 166 8.66 2.92 -7.30
C ARG A 166 9.26 1.53 -7.16
N GLU A 167 9.09 0.69 -8.19
CA GLU A 167 9.63 -0.68 -8.19
C GLU A 167 11.17 -0.67 -8.21
N ILE A 168 11.77 0.19 -9.03
CA ILE A 168 13.22 0.38 -9.09
C ILE A 168 13.75 0.90 -7.75
N ILE A 169 13.02 1.82 -7.11
CA ILE A 169 13.35 2.31 -5.76
C ILE A 169 13.30 1.16 -4.76
N ALA A 170 12.25 0.34 -4.76
CA ALA A 170 12.11 -0.80 -3.85
C ALA A 170 13.27 -1.80 -4.00
N ASP A 171 13.71 -2.07 -5.23
CA ASP A 171 14.87 -2.92 -5.51
C ASP A 171 16.18 -2.33 -4.99
N ASN A 172 16.36 -1.01 -5.13
CA ASN A 172 17.53 -0.32 -4.59
C ASN A 172 17.54 -0.34 -3.06
N VAL A 173 16.39 -0.12 -2.41
CA VAL A 173 16.23 -0.28 -0.96
C VAL A 173 16.60 -1.71 -0.55
N ARG A 174 16.07 -2.72 -1.27
CA ARG A 174 16.36 -4.12 -0.99
C ARG A 174 17.85 -4.44 -1.07
N LYS A 175 18.55 -3.96 -2.11
CA LYS A 175 20.00 -4.15 -2.25
C LYS A 175 20.78 -3.51 -1.10
N LYS A 176 20.49 -2.24 -0.78
CA LYS A 176 21.15 -1.52 0.31
C LYS A 176 20.90 -2.17 1.66
N PHE A 177 19.64 -2.47 1.96
CA PHE A 177 19.24 -3.06 3.22
C PHE A 177 19.79 -4.48 3.40
N ASN A 178 19.81 -5.30 2.35
CA ASN A 178 20.46 -6.61 2.40
C ASN A 178 21.97 -6.50 2.64
N SER A 179 22.64 -5.47 2.10
CA SER A 179 24.06 -5.24 2.41
C SER A 179 24.28 -4.98 3.90
N TYR A 180 23.40 -4.18 4.53
CA TYR A 180 23.44 -3.91 5.97
C TYR A 180 23.18 -5.16 6.81
N LEU A 181 22.30 -6.05 6.34
CA LEU A 181 21.97 -7.30 7.03
C LEU A 181 23.01 -8.42 6.83
N THR A 182 24.05 -8.19 6.04
CA THR A 182 25.10 -9.18 5.82
C THR A 182 25.81 -9.47 7.14
N GLY A 183 25.88 -10.75 7.53
CA GLY A 183 26.44 -11.18 8.81
C GLY A 183 25.49 -11.05 10.03
N LYS A 184 24.27 -10.53 9.85
CA LYS A 184 23.28 -10.39 10.94
C LYS A 184 22.28 -11.55 10.97
N PRO A 185 21.62 -11.79 12.12
CA PRO A 185 20.65 -12.89 12.29
C PRO A 185 19.25 -12.60 11.70
N PHE A 186 19.14 -11.89 10.58
CA PHE A 186 17.85 -11.53 9.97
C PHE A 186 17.75 -11.97 8.51
N GLN A 187 16.52 -12.24 8.06
CA GLN A 187 16.18 -12.59 6.69
C GLN A 187 15.05 -11.68 6.20
N VAL A 188 15.19 -11.18 4.97
CA VAL A 188 14.19 -10.34 4.30
C VAL A 188 13.60 -11.14 3.14
N ALA A 189 12.27 -11.27 3.13
CA ALA A 189 11.55 -11.88 2.01
C ALA A 189 11.33 -10.87 0.90
N SER A 190 10.72 -9.72 1.24
CA SER A 190 10.37 -8.67 0.28
C SER A 190 10.35 -7.31 0.94
N ILE A 191 10.58 -6.28 0.12
CA ILE A 191 10.41 -4.88 0.48
C ILE A 191 9.49 -4.27 -0.57
N VAL A 192 8.46 -3.56 -0.13
CA VAL A 192 7.48 -2.91 -0.99
C VAL A 192 7.38 -1.45 -0.60
N VAL A 193 7.56 -0.56 -1.58
CA VAL A 193 7.30 0.87 -1.42
C VAL A 193 5.87 1.13 -1.88
N GLY A 194 5.06 1.69 -1.00
CA GLY A 194 3.66 2.01 -1.24
C GLY A 194 3.47 3.19 -2.19
N THR A 195 2.24 3.68 -2.28
CA THR A 195 1.91 4.84 -3.11
C THR A 195 2.53 6.12 -2.55
N ILE A 196 3.27 6.81 -3.42
CA ILE A 196 3.89 8.10 -3.12
C ILE A 196 2.88 9.20 -3.42
N ASN A 197 2.45 9.88 -2.37
CA ASN A 197 1.52 10.99 -2.47
C ASN A 197 2.31 12.29 -2.66
N LEU A 198 2.01 12.97 -3.76
CA LEU A 198 2.55 14.29 -4.09
C LEU A 198 1.80 15.37 -3.29
N PRO A 199 2.44 16.50 -2.97
CA PRO A 199 1.73 17.66 -2.42
C PRO A 199 0.61 18.12 -3.36
N GLN A 200 -0.54 18.48 -2.79
CA GLN A 200 -1.75 18.82 -3.54
C GLN A 200 -1.51 19.90 -4.60
N LYS A 201 -0.70 20.92 -4.29
CA LYS A 201 -0.37 22.02 -5.22
C LYS A 201 0.37 21.54 -6.48
N VAL A 202 1.27 20.57 -6.34
CA VAL A 202 2.03 20.01 -7.47
C VAL A 202 1.16 19.09 -8.28
N ALA A 203 0.36 18.24 -7.63
CA ALA A 203 -0.61 17.38 -8.29
C ALA A 203 -1.59 18.21 -9.16
N GLN A 204 -2.16 19.28 -8.59
CA GLN A 204 -3.05 20.19 -9.31
C GLN A 204 -2.35 20.89 -10.49
N SER A 205 -1.11 21.33 -10.31
CA SER A 205 -0.35 21.99 -11.39
C SER A 205 -0.06 21.01 -12.55
N GLN A 206 0.21 19.74 -12.24
CA GLN A 206 0.39 18.69 -13.24
C GLN A 206 -0.91 18.34 -13.95
N GLU A 207 -2.01 18.19 -13.21
CA GLU A 207 -3.35 17.97 -13.78
C GLU A 207 -3.73 19.11 -14.73
N LEU A 208 -3.49 20.36 -14.31
CA LEU A 208 -3.73 21.53 -15.15
C LEU A 208 -2.85 21.53 -16.40
N LYS A 209 -1.56 21.17 -16.28
CA LYS A 209 -0.65 21.07 -17.42
C LYS A 209 -1.10 20.01 -18.41
N ILE A 210 -1.48 18.82 -17.92
CA ILE A 210 -1.99 17.72 -18.76
C ILE A 210 -3.28 18.15 -19.45
N ALA A 211 -4.22 18.77 -18.72
CA ALA A 211 -5.46 19.26 -19.29
C ALA A 211 -5.21 20.30 -20.40
N LYS A 212 -4.27 21.23 -20.20
CA LYS A 212 -3.88 22.21 -21.21
C LYS A 212 -3.18 21.58 -22.41
N GLN A 213 -2.36 20.56 -22.20
CA GLN A 213 -1.73 19.81 -23.28
C GLN A 213 -2.76 19.07 -24.13
N THR A 214 -3.72 18.38 -23.50
CA THR A 214 -4.83 17.73 -24.20
C THR A 214 -5.70 18.76 -24.94
N GLU A 215 -5.95 19.93 -24.35
CA GLU A 215 -6.70 21.02 -25.00
C GLU A 215 -5.99 21.54 -26.25
N LEU A 216 -4.66 21.71 -26.19
CA LEU A 216 -3.85 22.10 -27.35
C LEU A 216 -3.90 21.04 -28.45
N GLU A 217 -3.71 19.76 -28.11
CA GLU A 217 -3.77 18.64 -29.07
C GLU A 217 -5.14 18.55 -29.75
N GLN A 218 -6.23 18.78 -29.01
CA GLN A 218 -7.58 18.85 -29.57
C GLN A 218 -7.73 20.01 -30.55
N LYS A 219 -7.17 21.18 -30.24
CA LYS A 219 -7.21 22.36 -31.12
C LYS A 219 -6.39 22.17 -32.38
N ASP A 220 -5.23 21.54 -32.28
CA ASP A 220 -4.42 21.19 -33.46
C ASP A 220 -5.17 20.23 -34.37
N PHE A 221 -5.86 19.23 -33.79
CA PHE A 221 -6.70 18.31 -34.54
C PHE A 221 -7.92 19.02 -35.18
N GLU A 222 -8.55 19.96 -34.48
CA GLU A 222 -9.63 20.80 -35.04
C GLU A 222 -9.15 21.62 -36.23
N ILE A 223 -7.95 22.22 -36.14
CA ILE A 223 -7.33 22.96 -37.26
C ILE A 223 -7.04 22.02 -38.44
N GLU A 224 -6.60 20.79 -38.18
CA GLU A 224 -6.35 19.79 -39.23
C GLU A 224 -7.63 19.36 -39.93
N ILE A 225 -8.70 19.10 -39.16
CA ILE A 225 -10.04 18.84 -39.70
C ILE A 225 -10.50 20.01 -40.58
N GLU A 226 -10.38 21.25 -40.11
CA GLU A 226 -10.82 22.43 -40.87
C GLU A 226 -10.00 22.63 -42.15
N LYS A 227 -8.70 22.32 -42.14
CA LYS A 227 -7.88 22.31 -43.36
C LYS A 227 -8.38 21.28 -44.36
N LYS A 228 -8.72 20.07 -43.90
CA LYS A 228 -9.28 19.02 -44.75
C LYS A 228 -10.67 19.37 -45.27
N ASN A 229 -11.52 19.98 -44.45
CA ASN A 229 -12.82 20.50 -44.88
C ASN A 229 -12.68 21.59 -45.96
N LYS A 230 -11.69 22.48 -45.82
CA LYS A 230 -11.39 23.48 -46.84
C LYS A 230 -10.92 22.84 -48.15
N GLU A 231 -10.04 21.85 -48.09
CA GLU A 231 -9.56 21.10 -49.25
C GLU A 231 -10.72 20.38 -49.96
N MET A 232 -11.61 19.72 -49.22
CA MET A 232 -12.81 19.09 -49.77
C MET A 232 -13.73 20.10 -50.47
N LYS A 233 -13.96 21.29 -49.89
CA LYS A 233 -14.77 22.35 -50.50
C LYS A 233 -14.18 22.88 -51.81
N ILE A 234 -12.85 22.97 -51.90
CA ILE A 234 -12.16 23.37 -53.14
C ILE A 234 -12.38 22.32 -54.22
N ILE A 235 -12.15 21.03 -53.89
CA ILE A 235 -12.34 19.92 -54.82
C ILE A 235 -13.81 19.84 -55.28
N GLU A 236 -14.76 20.05 -54.38
CA GLU A 236 -16.20 20.08 -54.71
C GLU A 236 -16.52 21.25 -55.65
N ALA A 237 -16.01 22.45 -55.38
CA ALA A 237 -16.20 23.61 -56.25
C ALA A 237 -15.56 23.42 -57.64
N GLU A 238 -14.37 22.83 -57.71
CA GLU A 238 -13.71 22.46 -58.97
C GLU A 238 -14.51 21.43 -59.76
N GLY A 239 -15.05 20.41 -59.07
CA GLY A 239 -15.93 19.40 -59.67
C GLY A 239 -17.22 20.00 -60.24
N ILE A 240 -17.87 20.91 -59.49
CA ILE A 240 -19.05 21.64 -59.96
C ILE A 240 -18.72 22.52 -61.16
N ALA A 241 -17.61 23.26 -61.11
CA ALA A 241 -17.18 24.13 -62.21
C ALA A 241 -16.86 23.33 -63.48
N ALA A 242 -16.18 22.19 -63.36
CA ALA A 242 -15.90 21.29 -64.48
C ALA A 242 -17.19 20.70 -65.07
N ALA A 243 -18.12 20.25 -64.21
CA ALA A 243 -19.42 19.74 -64.65
C ALA A 243 -20.22 20.83 -65.38
N GLN A 244 -20.28 22.06 -64.85
CA GLN A 244 -20.95 23.18 -65.49
C GLN A 244 -20.34 23.53 -66.86
N LYS A 245 -19.01 23.49 -66.98
CA LYS A 245 -18.33 23.72 -68.26
C LYS A 245 -18.74 22.69 -69.31
N ILE A 246 -18.73 21.40 -68.96
CA ILE A 246 -19.14 20.31 -69.86
C ILE A 246 -20.61 20.48 -70.26
N ILE A 247 -21.48 20.76 -69.29
CA ILE A 247 -22.92 21.00 -69.55
C ILE A 247 -23.10 22.18 -70.52
N ASN A 248 -22.41 23.30 -70.30
CA ASN A 248 -22.45 24.49 -71.17
C ASN A 248 -21.94 24.22 -72.60
N GLU A 249 -20.93 23.37 -72.78
CA GLU A 249 -20.46 22.97 -74.11
C GLU A 249 -21.51 22.11 -74.85
N THR A 250 -22.26 21.29 -74.13
CA THR A 250 -23.34 20.46 -74.70
C THR A 250 -24.68 21.19 -74.89
N LEU A 251 -24.83 22.38 -74.28
CA LEU A 251 -26.04 23.18 -74.33
C LEU A 251 -26.19 23.89 -75.68
N THR A 252 -26.77 23.20 -76.66
CA THR A 252 -27.24 23.81 -77.90
C THR A 252 -28.66 24.36 -77.73
N PRO A 253 -29.06 25.43 -78.47
CA PRO A 253 -30.41 25.98 -78.38
C PRO A 253 -31.52 24.94 -78.62
N GLN A 254 -31.27 23.97 -79.50
CA GLN A 254 -32.20 22.88 -79.82
C GLN A 254 -32.31 21.85 -78.68
N TYR A 255 -31.22 21.57 -77.97
CA TYR A 255 -31.22 20.68 -76.81
C TYR A 255 -31.93 21.29 -75.60
N LEU A 256 -31.69 22.57 -75.31
CA LEU A 256 -32.44 23.33 -74.29
C LEU A 256 -33.95 23.30 -74.56
N GLN A 257 -34.33 23.43 -75.82
CA GLN A 257 -35.72 23.37 -76.25
C GLN A 257 -36.32 21.97 -76.05
N HIS A 258 -35.57 20.91 -76.35
CA HIS A 258 -35.98 19.53 -76.08
C HIS A 258 -36.13 19.25 -74.58
N GLU A 259 -35.16 19.65 -73.75
CA GLU A 259 -35.22 19.50 -72.28
C GLU A 259 -36.40 20.29 -71.66
N ALA A 260 -36.66 21.51 -72.14
CA ALA A 260 -37.82 22.28 -71.70
C ALA A 260 -39.15 21.57 -72.01
N ILE A 261 -39.27 20.93 -73.18
CA ILE A 261 -40.45 20.13 -73.56
C ILE A 261 -40.56 18.89 -72.67
N GLN A 262 -39.46 18.18 -72.40
CA GLN A 262 -39.47 17.00 -71.52
C GLN A 262 -39.85 17.36 -70.08
N ALA A 263 -39.33 18.46 -69.54
CA ALA A 263 -39.73 18.97 -68.23
C ALA A 263 -41.22 19.33 -68.19
N GLN A 264 -41.76 19.91 -69.27
CA GLN A 264 -43.20 20.16 -69.39
C GLN A 264 -44.03 18.87 -69.43
N ILE A 265 -43.57 17.84 -70.16
CA ILE A 265 -44.23 16.52 -70.20
C ILE A 265 -44.22 15.88 -68.80
N GLN A 266 -43.10 15.94 -68.07
CA GLN A 266 -43.00 15.41 -66.71
C GLN A 266 -43.90 16.17 -65.73
N MET A 267 -43.99 17.49 -65.84
CA MET A 267 -44.93 18.30 -65.05
C MET A 267 -46.39 17.95 -65.38
N ALA A 268 -46.73 17.78 -66.67
CA ALA A 268 -48.08 17.41 -67.12
C ALA A 268 -48.47 15.97 -66.73
N ASN A 269 -47.50 15.08 -66.56
CA ASN A 269 -47.73 13.71 -66.10
C ASN A 269 -47.64 13.55 -64.57
N SER A 270 -47.27 14.61 -63.83
CA SER A 270 -47.21 14.58 -62.37
C SER A 270 -48.61 14.65 -61.76
N PRO A 271 -48.94 13.85 -60.72
CA PRO A 271 -50.27 13.79 -60.14
C PRO A 271 -50.81 15.11 -59.55
N ASN A 272 -49.93 16.08 -59.26
CA ASN A 272 -50.24 17.33 -58.54
C ASN A 272 -49.88 18.60 -59.33
N HIS A 273 -50.28 18.71 -60.59
CA HIS A 273 -50.12 19.98 -61.33
C HIS A 273 -51.47 20.71 -61.50
N THR A 274 -51.56 21.94 -60.97
CA THR A 274 -52.74 22.83 -61.17
C THR A 274 -52.43 24.00 -62.11
N THR A 275 -51.15 24.34 -62.27
CA THR A 275 -50.69 25.49 -63.05
C THR A 275 -49.55 25.08 -63.98
N VAL A 276 -49.72 25.26 -65.28
CA VAL A 276 -48.70 24.99 -66.31
C VAL A 276 -48.22 26.33 -66.89
N TYR A 277 -46.94 26.65 -66.75
CA TYR A 277 -46.35 27.89 -67.24
C TYR A 277 -45.88 27.73 -68.70
N ILE A 278 -46.53 28.45 -69.62
CA ILE A 278 -46.17 28.49 -71.05
C ILE A 278 -45.63 29.90 -71.35
N PRO A 279 -44.31 30.10 -71.48
CA PRO A 279 -43.77 31.40 -71.80
C PRO A 279 -44.10 31.76 -73.27
N SER A 280 -44.60 32.98 -73.51
CA SER A 280 -44.84 33.50 -74.86
C SER A 280 -43.94 34.73 -75.14
N GLY A 281 -43.08 34.62 -76.15
CA GLY A 281 -42.17 35.69 -76.60
C GLY A 281 -41.04 35.18 -77.50
N ALA A 282 -40.16 36.06 -78.00
CA ALA A 282 -39.07 35.67 -78.92
C ALA A 282 -38.08 34.62 -78.36
N ASN A 283 -38.05 34.43 -77.02
CA ASN A 283 -37.37 33.33 -76.32
C ASN A 283 -38.35 32.49 -75.44
N GLY A 284 -39.61 32.38 -75.88
CA GLY A 284 -40.72 31.65 -75.25
C GLY A 284 -41.67 31.11 -76.33
N ILE A 285 -41.44 29.87 -76.73
CA ILE A 285 -42.11 29.14 -77.83
C ILE A 285 -43.31 28.41 -77.21
N PRO A 286 -44.55 28.40 -77.79
CA PRO A 286 -44.84 28.09 -79.20
C PRO A 286 -46.00 28.86 -79.90
N LEU A 287 -46.06 28.81 -81.23
CA LEU A 287 -47.31 28.84 -82.01
C LEU A 287 -47.31 27.82 -83.16
N VAL A 288 -48.54 27.51 -83.60
CA VAL A 288 -49.00 26.21 -84.12
C VAL A 288 -49.42 26.30 -85.59
N LYS A 289 -49.11 25.22 -86.32
CA LYS A 289 -49.67 24.62 -87.57
C LYS A 289 -50.78 25.36 -88.36
N THR A 290 -50.68 25.33 -89.70
CA THR A 290 -51.77 24.80 -90.55
C THR A 290 -51.23 24.05 -91.77
N VAL A 291 -51.95 22.97 -92.07
CA VAL A 291 -51.76 21.96 -93.12
C VAL A 291 -52.62 22.36 -94.33
N PRO A 292 -52.21 22.07 -95.57
CA PRO A 292 -53.13 21.62 -96.62
C PRO A 292 -53.23 20.10 -96.66
#